data_AF-B4QC33-F1
#
_entry.id   AF-B4QC33-F1
#
_cell.length_a   1.000
_cell.length_b   1.000
_cell.length_c   1.000
_cell.angle_alpha   90.00
_cell.angle_beta   90.00
_cell.angle_gamma   90.00
#
_symmetry.space_group_name_H-M   'P 1'
#
loop_
_entity.id
_entity.type
_entity.pdbx_description
1 polymer ?
#
loop_
_entity_poly.entity_id
_entity_poly.type
_entity_poly.pdbx_seq_one_letter_code
_entity_poly.pdbx_strand_id
1 'polypeptide(L)'
;MAVWAECQHKCLDYHLTQFLTDHGCFRAYLLRFRHVELAQCLFCVDGEETAEHVLNQLHGGEGGAKDAVRFTAEREQLKTLSGTPFSPSGSFAAMLANSGAWELGHSLIINMMKRVRSDEMANRVDV
;
A
#
# COMPACT_ATOMS: atom_id res chain seq x y z
N MET A 1 18.41 -5.38 -12.24
CA MET A 1 18.45 -6.36 -11.12
C MET A 1 19.64 -6.16 -10.17
N ALA A 2 20.83 -5.74 -10.65
CA ALA A 2 22.01 -5.53 -9.80
C ALA A 2 21.78 -4.56 -8.61
N VAL A 3 21.16 -3.40 -8.86
CA VAL A 3 20.84 -2.38 -7.83
C VAL A 3 20.10 -2.96 -6.62
N TRP A 4 19.18 -3.89 -6.84
CA TRP A 4 18.47 -4.57 -5.74
C TRP A 4 19.40 -5.49 -4.96
N ALA A 5 20.11 -6.37 -5.64
CA ALA A 5 20.98 -7.36 -5.01
C ALA A 5 22.10 -6.69 -4.19
N GLU A 6 22.64 -5.57 -4.69
CA GLU A 6 23.78 -4.85 -4.12
C GLU A 6 23.41 -3.83 -3.06
N CYS A 7 22.14 -3.42 -2.96
CA CYS A 7 21.69 -2.46 -1.96
C CYS A 7 21.92 -3.00 -0.53
N GLN A 8 22.85 -2.41 0.21
CA GLN A 8 23.25 -2.86 1.55
C GLN A 8 22.23 -2.47 2.64
N HIS A 9 21.52 -1.36 2.44
CA HIS A 9 20.54 -0.85 3.38
C HIS A 9 19.13 -1.42 3.17
N LYS A 10 18.92 -2.29 2.16
CA LYS A 10 17.62 -2.93 1.98
C LYS A 10 17.31 -3.85 3.17
N CYS A 11 16.10 -3.74 3.68
CA CYS A 11 15.54 -4.66 4.65
C CYS A 11 14.09 -4.93 4.30
N LEU A 12 13.78 -6.15 3.85
CA LEU A 12 12.41 -6.57 3.61
C LEU A 12 11.81 -7.13 4.88
N ASP A 13 10.65 -6.62 5.26
CA ASP A 13 9.79 -7.23 6.26
C ASP A 13 8.53 -7.83 5.61
N TYR A 14 7.69 -8.43 6.46
CA TYR A 14 6.43 -9.04 6.04
C TYR A 14 5.51 -8.04 5.32
N HIS A 15 5.39 -6.80 5.80
CA HIS A 15 4.46 -5.82 5.24
C HIS A 15 4.97 -5.21 3.94
N LEU A 16 6.25 -4.84 3.88
CA LEU A 16 6.87 -4.30 2.68
C LEU A 16 6.87 -5.35 1.56
N THR A 17 7.12 -6.62 1.88
CA THR A 17 7.00 -7.71 0.90
C THR A 17 5.59 -7.77 0.33
N GLN A 18 4.56 -7.75 1.18
CA GLN A 18 3.16 -7.76 0.76
C GLN A 18 2.80 -6.58 -0.15
N PHE A 19 3.24 -5.37 0.23
CA PHE A 19 3.02 -4.16 -0.56
C PHE A 19 3.65 -4.27 -1.96
N LEU A 20 4.90 -4.72 -2.05
CA LEU A 20 5.63 -4.80 -3.32
C LEU A 20 5.12 -5.90 -4.25
N THR A 21 4.50 -6.95 -3.71
CA THR A 21 3.99 -8.07 -4.50
C THR A 21 2.47 -8.03 -4.67
N ASP A 22 1.80 -6.98 -4.20
CA ASP A 22 0.33 -6.85 -4.22
C ASP A 22 -0.37 -8.06 -3.57
N HIS A 23 0.19 -8.53 -2.44
CA HIS A 23 -0.27 -9.72 -1.71
C HIS A 23 -0.75 -9.39 -0.29
N GLY A 24 -1.32 -10.39 0.38
CA GLY A 24 -1.62 -10.31 1.81
C GLY A 24 -3.05 -9.87 2.09
N CYS A 25 -3.21 -8.70 2.70
CA CYS A 25 -4.50 -8.21 3.19
C CYS A 25 -5.28 -7.37 2.16
N PHE A 26 -4.73 -7.16 0.97
CA PHE A 26 -5.44 -6.50 -0.12
C PHE A 26 -6.63 -7.35 -0.58
N ARG A 27 -7.80 -6.74 -0.75
CA ARG A 27 -9.01 -7.47 -1.15
C ARG A 27 -8.91 -8.09 -2.54
N ALA A 28 -8.17 -7.47 -3.46
CA ALA A 28 -7.79 -8.07 -4.75
C ALA A 28 -7.11 -9.44 -4.58
N TYR A 29 -6.14 -9.50 -3.68
CA TYR A 29 -5.41 -10.73 -3.38
C TYR A 29 -6.28 -11.75 -2.66
N LEU A 30 -7.07 -11.32 -1.67
CA LEU A 30 -7.94 -12.19 -0.88
C LEU A 30 -9.04 -12.86 -1.73
N LEU A 31 -9.57 -12.15 -2.73
CA LEU A 31 -10.58 -12.69 -3.65
C LEU A 31 -10.05 -13.91 -4.41
N ARG A 32 -8.77 -13.93 -4.78
CA ARG A 32 -8.13 -15.06 -5.50
C ARG A 32 -8.24 -16.39 -4.74
N PHE A 33 -8.33 -16.31 -3.41
CA PHE A 33 -8.46 -17.47 -2.52
C PHE A 33 -9.85 -17.58 -1.89
N ARG A 34 -10.82 -16.79 -2.37
CA ARG A 34 -12.21 -16.76 -1.86
C ARG A 34 -12.31 -16.44 -0.37
N HIS A 35 -11.40 -15.62 0.14
CA HIS A 35 -11.49 -15.08 1.50
C HIS A 35 -12.44 -13.87 1.60
N VAL A 36 -12.78 -13.27 0.46
CA VAL A 36 -13.78 -12.21 0.32
C VAL A 36 -14.57 -12.43 -0.97
N GLU A 37 -15.81 -11.93 -1.03
CA GLU A 37 -16.67 -12.03 -2.22
C GLU A 37 -16.32 -11.02 -3.32
N LEU A 38 -15.77 -9.86 -2.94
CA LEU A 38 -15.48 -8.75 -3.85
C LEU A 38 -14.12 -8.13 -3.54
N ALA A 39 -13.38 -7.80 -4.59
CA ALA A 39 -12.06 -7.15 -4.51
C ALA A 39 -12.13 -5.63 -4.24
N GLN A 40 -13.32 -5.04 -4.24
CA GLN A 40 -13.53 -3.60 -4.00
C GLN A 40 -12.97 -3.14 -2.65
N CYS A 41 -12.33 -1.97 -2.64
CA CYS A 41 -11.88 -1.32 -1.42
C CYS A 41 -13.06 -0.95 -0.52
N LEU A 42 -12.90 -1.17 0.78
CA LEU A 42 -13.93 -0.91 1.80
C LEU A 42 -14.30 0.58 1.92
N PHE A 43 -13.44 1.46 1.43
CA PHE A 43 -13.50 2.91 1.61
C PHE A 43 -13.70 3.67 0.29
N CYS A 44 -13.79 2.98 -0.84
CA CYS A 44 -14.03 3.58 -2.15
C CYS A 44 -15.36 3.09 -2.72
N VAL A 45 -16.01 3.93 -3.53
CA VAL A 45 -17.25 3.55 -4.24
C VAL A 45 -16.95 2.59 -5.37
N ASP A 46 -15.88 2.87 -6.13
CA ASP A 46 -15.42 2.04 -7.23
C ASP A 46 -13.89 2.03 -7.22
N GLY A 47 -13.32 0.82 -7.20
CA GLY A 47 -11.88 0.63 -7.05
C GLY A 47 -11.53 -0.69 -6.38
N GLU A 48 -10.82 -1.54 -7.12
CA GLU A 48 -10.21 -2.75 -6.60
C GLU A 48 -9.07 -2.40 -5.62
N GLU A 49 -9.06 -3.01 -4.44
CA GLU A 49 -8.05 -2.74 -3.43
C GLU A 49 -6.76 -3.50 -3.74
N THR A 50 -5.83 -2.81 -4.39
CA THR A 50 -4.44 -3.20 -4.62
C THR A 50 -3.46 -2.29 -3.86
N ALA A 51 -2.18 -2.63 -3.83
CA ALA A 51 -1.12 -1.75 -3.35
C ALA A 51 -1.10 -0.40 -4.09
N GLU A 52 -1.29 -0.43 -5.41
CA GLU A 52 -1.37 0.79 -6.22
C GLU A 52 -2.59 1.64 -5.85
N HIS A 53 -3.75 1.02 -5.65
CA HIS A 53 -4.96 1.72 -5.19
C HIS A 53 -4.74 2.38 -3.83
N VAL A 54 -4.21 1.63 -2.86
CA VAL A 54 -3.87 2.12 -1.52
C VAL A 54 -2.81 3.23 -1.56
N LEU A 55 -1.97 3.28 -2.59
CA LEU A 55 -0.97 4.33 -2.75
C LEU A 55 -1.53 5.57 -3.48
N ASN A 56 -2.37 5.39 -4.51
CA ASN A 56 -2.79 6.47 -5.41
C ASN A 56 -4.20 7.04 -5.17
N GLN A 57 -5.16 6.24 -4.72
CA GLN A 57 -6.55 6.68 -4.58
C GLN A 57 -6.77 7.70 -3.45
N LEU A 58 -7.16 8.93 -3.80
CA LEU A 58 -7.73 9.86 -2.83
C LEU A 58 -9.11 9.36 -2.41
N HIS A 59 -9.28 9.10 -1.13
CA HIS A 59 -10.59 8.85 -0.55
C HIS A 59 -11.25 10.24 -0.42
N GLY A 60 -12.16 10.63 -1.33
CA GLY A 60 -12.88 11.91 -1.23
C GLY A 60 -13.21 12.56 -2.58
N GLY A 61 -14.50 12.58 -2.92
CA GLY A 61 -15.09 13.18 -4.13
C GLY A 61 -16.43 12.52 -4.46
N GLU A 62 -17.41 13.29 -4.96
CA GLU A 62 -18.87 13.00 -4.95
C GLU A 62 -19.27 11.53 -5.17
N GLY A 63 -19.93 10.95 -4.16
CA GLY A 63 -20.27 9.52 -4.07
C GLY A 63 -19.91 8.88 -2.72
N GLY A 64 -19.03 9.53 -1.95
CA GLY A 64 -18.81 9.25 -0.51
C GLY A 64 -17.79 8.14 -0.23
N ALA A 65 -16.52 8.49 -0.13
CA ALA A 65 -15.55 7.67 0.58
C ALA A 65 -15.85 7.72 2.08
N LYS A 66 -15.83 6.57 2.77
CA LYS A 66 -16.12 6.49 4.22
C LYS A 66 -15.04 7.14 5.10
N ASP A 67 -13.82 7.27 4.60
CA ASP A 67 -12.69 7.86 5.35
C ASP A 67 -11.84 8.72 4.41
N ALA A 68 -12.19 10.02 4.31
CA ALA A 68 -11.57 10.93 3.37
C ALA A 68 -10.12 11.34 3.72
N VAL A 69 -9.62 10.90 4.89
CA VAL A 69 -8.30 11.29 5.41
C VAL A 69 -7.35 10.08 5.41
N ARG A 70 -7.83 8.90 5.01
CA ARG A 70 -7.06 7.66 5.05
C ARG A 70 -5.81 7.76 4.17
N PHE A 71 -4.66 7.65 4.84
CA PHE A 71 -3.31 7.71 4.27
C PHE A 71 -2.90 9.04 3.63
N THR A 72 -3.62 10.14 3.87
CA THR A 72 -3.27 11.43 3.24
C THR A 72 -1.85 11.86 3.60
N ALA A 73 -1.48 11.82 4.88
CA ALA A 73 -0.15 12.22 5.35
C ALA A 73 0.96 11.29 4.83
N GLU A 74 0.73 9.97 4.85
CA GLU A 74 1.68 8.99 4.36
C GLU A 74 1.90 9.12 2.84
N ARG A 75 0.83 9.35 2.08
CA ARG A 75 0.92 9.57 0.63
C ARG A 75 1.67 10.86 0.28
N GLU A 76 1.45 11.95 1.01
CA GLU A 76 2.17 13.21 0.78
C GLU A 76 3.68 13.05 1.00
N GLN A 77 4.07 12.35 2.08
CA GLN A 77 5.48 12.06 2.36
C GLN A 77 6.08 11.10 1.32
N LEU A 78 5.38 10.03 0.96
CA LEU A 78 5.83 9.09 -0.06
C LEU A 78 5.94 9.76 -1.44
N LYS A 79 5.03 10.66 -1.82
CA LYS A 79 5.12 11.45 -3.06
C LYS A 79 6.38 12.31 -3.10
N THR A 80 6.70 12.96 -1.98
CA THR A 80 7.90 13.80 -1.83
C THR A 80 9.18 12.95 -2.02
N LEU A 81 9.15 11.71 -1.54
CA LEU A 81 10.25 10.76 -1.66
C LEU A 81 10.39 10.15 -3.07
N SER A 82 9.27 9.81 -3.72
CA SER A 82 9.24 8.96 -4.92
C SER A 82 9.32 9.74 -6.24
N GLY A 83 8.97 11.04 -6.22
CA GLY A 83 8.78 11.81 -7.44
C GLY A 83 7.62 11.31 -8.30
N THR A 84 7.68 11.55 -9.62
CA THR A 84 6.65 11.17 -10.58
C THR A 84 7.17 10.12 -11.59
N PRO A 85 6.39 9.07 -11.93
CA PRO A 85 5.04 8.77 -11.45
C PRO A 85 5.04 8.13 -10.05
N PHE A 86 4.06 8.52 -9.24
CA PHE A 86 3.84 7.94 -7.92
C PHE A 86 3.23 6.54 -8.07
N SER A 87 4.00 5.51 -7.69
CA SER A 87 3.64 4.10 -7.84
C SER A 87 4.43 3.25 -6.83
N PRO A 88 3.99 2.03 -6.49
CA PRO A 88 4.73 1.15 -5.60
C PRO A 88 6.19 0.93 -6.06
N SER A 89 6.38 0.70 -7.36
CA SER A 89 7.71 0.54 -7.96
C SER A 89 8.55 1.82 -7.94
N GLY A 90 7.92 2.99 -8.15
CA GLY A 90 8.60 4.29 -8.07
C GLY A 90 9.07 4.61 -6.65
N SER A 91 8.22 4.38 -5.65
CA SER A 91 8.59 4.52 -4.23
C SER A 91 9.74 3.58 -3.86
N PHE A 92 9.68 2.33 -4.33
CA PHE A 92 10.75 1.36 -4.09
C PHE A 92 12.07 1.76 -4.77
N ALA A 93 12.03 2.28 -5.99
CA ALA A 93 13.23 2.76 -6.68
C ALA A 93 13.91 3.89 -5.90
N ALA A 94 13.13 4.84 -5.36
CA ALA A 94 13.65 5.91 -4.52
C ALA A 94 14.24 5.39 -3.20
N MET A 95 13.59 4.41 -2.56
CA MET A 95 14.13 3.75 -1.37
C MET A 95 15.47 3.04 -1.65
N LEU A 96 15.62 2.41 -2.82
CA LEU A 96 16.89 1.76 -3.19
C LEU A 96 18.04 2.74 -3.39
N ALA A 97 17.74 3.96 -3.84
CA ALA A 97 18.75 4.97 -4.12
C ALA A 97 19.31 5.64 -2.84
N ASN A 98 18.59 5.61 -1.72
CA ASN A 98 18.96 6.38 -0.52
C ASN A 98 18.51 5.68 0.77
N SER A 99 19.42 5.48 1.71
CA SER A 99 19.11 4.78 2.98
C SER A 99 18.11 5.54 3.87
N GLY A 100 18.15 6.88 3.88
CA GLY A 100 17.14 7.68 4.58
C GLY A 100 15.76 7.59 3.93
N ALA A 101 15.71 7.54 2.60
CA ALA A 101 14.48 7.24 1.87
C ALA A 101 13.99 5.82 2.18
N TRP A 102 14.90 4.84 2.31
CA TRP A 102 14.53 3.50 2.74
C TRP A 102 13.86 3.50 4.11
N GLU A 103 14.48 4.11 5.13
CA GLU A 103 13.93 4.16 6.48
C GLU A 103 12.56 4.83 6.53
N LEU A 104 12.42 6.00 5.89
CA LEU A 104 11.15 6.73 5.84
C LEU A 104 10.08 5.94 5.06
N GLY A 105 10.40 5.51 3.83
CA GLY A 105 9.47 4.78 2.98
C GLY A 105 9.01 3.46 3.60
N HIS A 106 9.93 2.71 4.19
CA HIS A 106 9.64 1.47 4.90
C HIS A 106 8.68 1.71 6.08
N SER A 107 8.94 2.72 6.92
CA SER A 107 8.08 3.07 8.05
C SER A 107 6.66 3.46 7.60
N LEU A 108 6.55 4.30 6.58
CA LEU A 108 5.26 4.75 6.03
C LEU A 108 4.47 3.58 5.44
N ILE A 109 5.10 2.74 4.61
CA ILE A 109 4.46 1.58 3.99
C ILE A 109 4.00 0.59 5.05
N ILE A 110 4.80 0.31 6.09
CA ILE A 110 4.39 -0.57 7.20
C ILE A 110 3.15 -0.03 7.91
N ASN A 111 3.12 1.27 8.22
CA ASN A 111 1.97 1.88 8.90
C ASN A 111 0.70 1.78 8.04
N MET A 112 0.82 2.03 6.74
CA MET A 112 -0.28 1.84 5.79
C MET A 112 -0.75 0.38 5.78
N MET A 113 0.15 -0.58 5.61
CA MET A 113 -0.16 -2.01 5.55
C MET A 113 -0.79 -2.55 6.85
N LYS A 114 -0.32 -2.10 8.01
CA LYS A 114 -0.94 -2.44 9.30
C LYS A 114 -2.39 -1.98 9.38
N ARG A 115 -2.68 -0.79 8.86
CA ARG A 115 -4.05 -0.25 8.82
C ARG A 115 -4.92 -0.98 7.81
N VAL A 116 -4.42 -1.28 6.60
CA VAL A 116 -5.12 -2.14 5.62
C VAL A 116 -5.48 -3.49 6.25
N ARG A 117 -4.53 -4.13 6.93
CA ARG A 117 -4.77 -5.39 7.64
C ARG A 117 -5.82 -5.24 8.75
N SER A 118 -5.75 -4.16 9.53
CA SER A 118 -6.74 -3.91 10.59
C SER A 118 -8.14 -3.73 10.01
N ASP A 119 -8.26 -3.01 8.91
CA ASP A 119 -9.54 -2.80 8.21
C ASP A 119 -10.08 -4.12 7.65
N GLU A 120 -9.20 -4.92 7.06
CA GLU A 120 -9.52 -6.27 6.56
C GLU A 120 -10.03 -7.16 7.70
N MET A 121 -9.30 -7.27 8.81
CA MET A 121 -9.69 -8.07 9.97
C MET A 121 -11.01 -7.61 10.58
N ALA A 122 -11.27 -6.31 10.66
CA ALA A 122 -12.51 -5.75 11.19
C ALA A 122 -13.73 -6.00 10.28
N ASN A 123 -13.50 -6.34 9.00
CA ASN A 123 -14.55 -6.60 8.01
C ASN A 123 -14.56 -8.05 7.53
N ARG A 124 -13.83 -8.96 8.20
CA ARG A 124 -13.99 -10.40 8.01
C ARG A 124 -15.37 -10.80 8.50
N VAL A 125 -16.12 -11.45 7.64
CA VAL A 125 -17.31 -12.20 8.06
C VAL A 125 -16.80 -13.59 8.41
N ASP A 126 -17.04 -14.06 9.63
CA ASP A 126 -16.76 -15.44 9.99
C ASP A 126 -17.64 -16.33 9.10
N VAL A 127 -17.01 -17.13 8.24
CA VAL A 127 -17.66 -18.12 7.36
C VAL A 127 -17.59 -19.49 8.04
#